data_AF-A0A381NXY1-F1
#
_entry.id   AF-A0A381NXY1-F1
#
_cell.length_a   1.000
_cell.length_b   1.000
_cell.length_c   1.000
_cell.angle_alpha   90.00
_cell.angle_beta   90.00
_cell.angle_gamma   90.00
#
_symmetry.space_group_name_H-M   'P 1'
#
loop_
_entity.id
_entity.type
_entity.pdbx_description
1 polymer ?
#
loop_
_entity_poly.entity_id
_entity_poly.type
_entity_poly.pdbx_seq_one_letter_code
_entity_poly.pdbx_strand_id
1 'polypeptide(L)'
;VQAPGGLTLMRVQQSHYRPRSRNGWIAVVAFLGLMGLAQPPIVHSLANRIEPWILGVPFLYAYLLAVYVAMIGVLLWVQRRGL
;
A
#
# COMPACT_ATOMS: atom_id res chain seq x y z
N VAL A 1 -48.48 -24.05 -9.29
CA VAL A 1 -47.54 -24.32 -10.40
C VAL A 1 -46.99 -22.98 -10.88
N GLN A 2 -45.66 -22.84 -10.88
CA GLN A 2 -44.84 -21.81 -11.54
C GLN A 2 -44.88 -20.37 -11.01
N ALA A 3 -43.81 -19.97 -10.31
CA ALA A 3 -43.44 -18.57 -10.10
C ALA A 3 -42.73 -18.05 -11.36
N PRO A 4 -43.17 -16.96 -12.02
CA PRO A 4 -42.48 -16.40 -13.16
C PRO A 4 -41.48 -15.33 -12.70
N GLY A 5 -40.27 -15.37 -13.23
CA GLY A 5 -39.35 -14.23 -13.16
C GLY A 5 -38.12 -14.48 -12.30
N GLY A 6 -37.33 -15.49 -12.67
CA GLY A 6 -35.91 -15.53 -12.33
C GLY A 6 -35.17 -14.37 -13.00
N LEU A 7 -35.28 -13.16 -12.42
CA LEU A 7 -34.32 -12.09 -12.65
C LEU A 7 -33.09 -12.42 -11.79
N THR A 8 -32.29 -13.36 -12.28
CA THR A 8 -30.90 -13.47 -11.85
C THR A 8 -30.25 -12.15 -12.24
N LEU A 9 -30.25 -11.19 -11.31
CA LEU A 9 -29.41 -10.02 -11.39
C LEU A 9 -28.00 -10.57 -11.58
N MET A 10 -27.51 -10.56 -12.82
CA MET A 10 -26.08 -10.57 -13.08
C MET A 10 -25.56 -9.34 -12.36
N ARG A 11 -25.20 -9.52 -11.09
CA ARG A 11 -24.44 -8.54 -10.34
C ARG A 11 -23.13 -8.50 -11.11
N VAL A 12 -23.04 -7.60 -12.10
CA VAL A 12 -21.81 -7.29 -12.80
C VAL A 12 -20.81 -7.12 -11.69
N GLN A 13 -19.92 -8.10 -11.52
CA GLN A 13 -18.85 -8.05 -10.54
C GLN A 13 -17.98 -6.91 -11.05
N GLN A 14 -18.28 -5.70 -10.58
CA GLN A 14 -17.55 -4.52 -11.00
C GLN A 14 -16.13 -4.75 -10.54
N SER A 15 -15.23 -4.98 -11.50
CA SER A 15 -13.81 -5.15 -11.27
C SER A 15 -13.34 -4.04 -10.33
N HIS A 16 -13.01 -4.42 -9.10
CA HIS A 16 -12.45 -3.59 -8.03
C HIS A 16 -10.93 -3.44 -8.18
N TYR A 17 -10.36 -4.02 -9.24
CA TYR A 17 -8.92 -4.16 -9.40
C TYR A 17 -8.24 -2.87 -9.88
N ARG A 18 -9.01 -1.89 -10.37
CA ARG A 18 -8.49 -0.62 -10.89
C ARG A 18 -8.97 0.55 -10.03
N PRO A 19 -8.08 1.41 -9.53
CA PRO A 19 -8.46 2.60 -8.80
C PRO A 19 -9.29 3.52 -9.71
N ARG A 20 -10.54 3.80 -9.33
CA ARG A 20 -11.43 4.73 -10.06
C ARG A 20 -11.34 6.16 -9.52
N SER A 21 -10.88 6.34 -8.29
CA SER A 21 -10.80 7.64 -7.62
C SER A 21 -9.38 8.20 -7.64
N ARG A 22 -9.27 9.53 -7.64
CA ARG A 22 -7.98 10.24 -7.48
C ARG A 22 -7.28 9.81 -6.19
N ASN A 23 -8.03 9.61 -5.10
CA ASN A 23 -7.49 9.15 -3.83
C ASN A 23 -6.94 7.71 -3.92
N GLY A 24 -7.60 6.82 -4.66
CA GLY A 24 -7.10 5.46 -4.90
C GLY A 24 -5.79 5.47 -5.71
N TRP A 25 -5.68 6.33 -6.72
CA TRP A 25 -4.41 6.52 -7.44
C TRP A 25 -3.30 7.09 -6.55
N ILE A 26 -3.63 8.07 -5.69
CA ILE A 26 -2.67 8.60 -4.70
C ILE A 26 -2.21 7.46 -3.78
N ALA A 27 -3.11 6.60 -3.30
CA ALA A 27 -2.76 5.47 -2.46
C ALA A 27 -1.81 4.48 -3.17
N VAL A 28 -2.11 4.13 -4.43
CA VAL A 28 -1.27 3.22 -5.22
C VAL A 28 0.12 3.83 -5.44
N VAL A 29 0.20 5.07 -5.88
CA VAL A 29 1.49 5.74 -6.13
C VAL A 29 2.28 5.91 -4.84
N ALA A 30 1.63 6.28 -3.73
CA ALA A 30 2.28 6.39 -2.43
C ALA A 30 2.81 5.03 -1.94
N PHE A 31 1.99 3.98 -2.06
CA PHE A 31 2.40 2.63 -1.67
C PHE A 31 3.56 2.12 -2.52
N LEU A 32 3.50 2.29 -3.85
CA LEU A 32 4.59 1.90 -4.75
C LEU A 32 5.87 2.72 -4.50
N GLY A 33 5.74 4.01 -4.21
CA GLY A 33 6.87 4.86 -3.83
C GLY A 33 7.54 4.36 -2.54
N LEU A 34 6.75 4.10 -1.50
CA LEU A 34 7.26 3.54 -0.23
C LEU A 34 7.85 2.13 -0.41
N MET A 35 7.22 1.28 -1.21
CA MET A 35 7.75 -0.04 -1.56
C MET A 35 9.10 0.08 -2.26
N GLY A 36 9.25 1.05 -3.18
CA GLY A 36 10.50 1.39 -3.85
C GLY A 36 11.61 1.74 -2.87
N LEU A 37 11.31 2.51 -1.83
CA LEU A 37 12.26 2.86 -0.78
C LEU A 37 12.80 1.63 -0.02
N ALA A 38 12.00 0.57 0.08
CA ALA A 38 12.43 -0.69 0.70
C ALA A 38 13.21 -1.62 -0.25
N GLN A 39 13.38 -1.26 -1.53
CA GLN A 39 14.10 -2.12 -2.48
C GLN A 39 15.62 -2.01 -2.34
N PRO A 40 16.38 -3.10 -2.63
CA PRO A 40 17.84 -3.13 -2.46
C PRO A 40 18.58 -1.94 -3.10
N PRO A 41 18.26 -1.49 -4.34
CA PRO A 41 18.97 -0.37 -4.93
C PRO A 41 18.86 0.93 -4.14
N ILE A 42 17.71 1.21 -3.52
CA ILE A 42 17.50 2.44 -2.73
C ILE A 42 18.11 2.28 -1.34
N VAL A 43 17.84 1.15 -0.69
CA VAL A 43 18.39 0.86 0.64
C VAL A 43 19.92 0.89 0.62
N HIS A 44 20.56 0.25 -0.36
CA HIS A 44 22.01 0.23 -0.45
C HIS A 44 22.63 1.57 -0.89
N SER A 45 21.89 2.42 -1.61
CA SER A 45 22.41 3.73 -2.01
C SER A 45 22.30 4.78 -0.89
N LEU A 46 21.22 4.73 -0.11
CA LEU A 46 20.87 5.73 0.90
C LEU A 46 21.29 5.33 2.33
N ALA A 47 21.16 4.06 2.68
CA ALA A 47 21.29 3.55 4.06
C ALA A 47 22.56 2.72 4.32
N ASN A 48 23.44 2.56 3.33
CA ASN A 48 24.58 1.62 3.42
C ASN A 48 25.95 2.26 3.15
N ARG A 49 26.26 3.40 3.77
CA ARG A 49 27.57 4.06 3.57
C ARG A 49 28.49 4.08 4.79
N ILE A 50 27.96 4.20 6.00
CA ILE A 50 28.69 4.21 7.29
C ILE A 50 27.63 3.85 8.33
N GLU A 51 27.84 2.86 9.21
CA GLU A 51 26.87 2.40 10.22
C GLU A 51 26.45 3.52 11.18
N PRO A 52 25.34 4.25 10.91
CA PRO A 52 24.85 5.25 11.82
C PRO A 52 24.00 4.52 12.86
N TRP A 53 24.22 4.80 14.14
CA TRP A 53 23.35 4.28 15.19
C TRP A 53 22.33 5.37 15.55
N ILE A 54 21.04 5.03 15.55
CA ILE A 54 19.97 5.88 16.07
C ILE A 54 19.49 5.25 17.35
N LEU A 55 19.63 5.92 18.50
CA LEU A 55 19.10 5.43 19.78
C LEU A 55 19.52 3.98 20.13
N GLY A 56 20.72 3.57 19.72
CA GLY A 56 21.22 2.21 19.96
C GLY A 56 20.70 1.13 19.00
N VAL A 57 19.94 1.50 17.96
CA VAL A 57 19.62 0.61 16.84
C VAL A 57 20.34 1.03 15.55
N PRO A 58 20.82 0.08 14.73
CA PRO A 58 21.31 0.37 13.39
C PRO A 58 20.30 1.19 12.60
N PHE A 59 20.77 2.29 11.99
CA PHE A 59 19.96 3.19 11.17
C PHE A 59 19.09 2.44 10.17
N LEU A 60 19.66 1.40 9.53
CA LEU A 60 18.97 0.57 8.56
C LEU A 60 17.66 0.01 9.13
N TYR A 61 17.67 -0.50 10.37
CA TYR A 61 16.47 -1.06 10.99
C TYR A 61 15.46 0.03 11.35
N ALA A 62 15.90 1.16 11.89
CA ALA A 62 15.01 2.29 12.19
C ALA A 62 14.36 2.85 10.91
N TYR A 63 15.14 2.97 9.83
CA TYR A 63 14.69 3.38 8.51
C TYR A 63 13.63 2.42 7.95
N LEU A 64 13.93 1.12 7.90
CA LEU A 64 13.01 0.12 7.38
C LEU A 64 11.73 0.05 8.23
N LEU A 65 11.85 0.15 9.55
CA LEU A 65 10.71 0.23 10.46
C LEU A 65 9.79 1.41 10.09
N ALA A 66 10.34 2.61 9.92
CA ALA A 66 9.57 3.79 9.55
C ALA A 66 8.87 3.62 8.19
N VAL A 67 9.59 3.06 7.20
CA VAL A 67 9.05 2.80 5.85
C VAL A 67 7.91 1.78 5.89
N TYR A 68 8.04 0.69 6.65
CA TYR A 68 6.97 -0.31 6.80
C TYR A 68 5.76 0.22 7.56
N VAL A 69 5.97 0.98 8.64
CA VAL A 69 4.89 1.65 9.36
C VAL A 69 4.14 2.61 8.43
N ALA A 70 4.86 3.37 7.58
CA ALA A 70 4.24 4.24 6.60
C ALA A 70 3.40 3.47 5.57
N MET A 71 3.88 2.32 5.07
CA MET A 71 3.11 1.47 4.16
C MET A 71 1.81 0.97 4.82
N ILE A 72 1.88 0.48 6.05
CA ILE A 72 0.69 0.08 6.81
C ILE A 72 -0.24 1.29 6.99
N GLY A 73 0.31 2.46 7.29
CA GLY A 73 -0.46 3.71 7.38
C GLY A 73 -1.23 4.04 6.11
N VAL A 74 -0.64 3.84 4.92
CA VAL A 74 -1.34 4.01 3.64
C VAL A 74 -2.51 3.03 3.52
N LEU A 75 -2.31 1.76 3.88
CA LEU A 75 -3.37 0.75 3.82
C LEU A 75 -4.52 1.07 4.79
N LEU A 76 -4.19 1.45 6.03
CA LEU A 76 -5.18 1.87 7.02
C LEU A 76 -5.93 3.13 6.56
N TRP A 77 -5.23 4.06 5.90
CA TRP A 77 -5.84 5.27 5.34
C TRP A 77 -6.83 4.95 4.22
N VAL A 78 -6.46 4.05 3.30
CA VAL A 78 -7.35 3.53 2.24
C VAL A 78 -8.59 2.87 2.86
N GLN A 79 -8.37 1.97 3.82
CA GLN A 79 -9.45 1.27 4.52
C GLN A 79 -10.42 2.25 5.20
N ARG A 80 -9.90 3.28 5.88
CA ARG A 80 -10.73 4.31 6.55
C ARG A 80 -11.52 5.18 5.59
N ARG A 81 -11.08 5.31 4.33
CA ARG A 81 -11.77 6.09 3.30
C ARG A 81 -12.75 5.27 2.46
N GLY A 82 -12.83 3.95 2.68
CA GLY A 82 -13.70 3.05 1.93
C GLY A 82 -13.35 3.02 0.43
N LEU A 83 -12.06 3.16 0.11
CA LEU A 83 -11.53 3.22 -1.25
C LEU A 83 -11.15 1.85 -1.81
#